data_AF-A0A532DC61-F1
#
_entry.id   AF-A0A532DC61-F1
#
_cell.length_a   1.000
_cell.length_b   1.000
_cell.length_c   1.000
_cell.angle_alpha   90.00
_cell.angle_beta   90.00
_cell.angle_gamma   90.00
#
_symmetry.space_group_name_H-M   'P 1'
#
loop_
_entity.id
_entity.type
_entity.pdbx_description
1 polymer ?
#
loop_
_entity_poly.entity_id
_entity_poly.type
_entity_poly.pdbx_seq_one_letter_code
_entity_poly.pdbx_strand_id
1 'polypeptide(L)'
;MFKRTVIDLCLGIVGLAWIAGGVFLSDARAESKEGTRIVKQMSVVSIIDPIPGHAAHQMAMVLPPVKGQTYRGVVTYTASKPVEVVVFHEYHAEKEPGKEHGGVLTGPIDGRPYAISVMQFSNNVAATNSATVTFTGNAVALHTLSGEKFSATLSVNAVQDSNTP
;
A
#
# COMPACT_ATOMS: atom_id res chain seq x y z
N MET A 1 -43.73 -56.31 -7.86
CA MET A 1 -42.61 -57.19 -8.27
C MET A 1 -42.19 -56.79 -9.68
N PHE A 2 -40.91 -56.54 -9.87
CA PHE A 2 -40.26 -55.77 -10.97
C PHE A 2 -40.59 -56.19 -12.41
N LYS A 3 -40.76 -55.20 -13.31
CA LYS A 3 -39.88 -54.90 -14.48
C LYS A 3 -40.54 -53.84 -15.39
N ARG A 4 -39.92 -52.67 -15.53
CA ARG A 4 -40.14 -51.77 -16.68
C ARG A 4 -38.82 -51.64 -17.43
N THR A 5 -38.87 -52.08 -18.68
CA THR A 5 -37.80 -52.10 -19.67
C THR A 5 -37.58 -50.71 -20.26
N VAL A 6 -36.31 -50.42 -20.54
CA VAL A 6 -35.71 -49.19 -21.08
C VAL A 6 -36.05 -48.98 -22.56
N ILE A 7 -36.51 -47.76 -22.91
CA ILE A 7 -36.53 -47.08 -24.22
C ILE A 7 -36.66 -45.58 -23.82
N ASP A 8 -35.90 -44.56 -24.22
CA ASP A 8 -35.22 -44.23 -25.46
C ASP A 8 -34.26 -43.04 -25.26
N LEU A 9 -33.31 -42.92 -26.20
CA LEU A 9 -32.88 -41.69 -26.89
C LEU A 9 -32.48 -40.44 -26.09
N CYS A 10 -31.19 -40.07 -26.18
CA CYS A 10 -30.82 -38.68 -26.46
C CYS A 10 -29.45 -38.61 -27.14
N LEU A 11 -29.51 -38.22 -28.43
CA LEU A 11 -28.39 -37.77 -29.23
C LEU A 11 -27.68 -36.60 -28.54
N GLY A 12 -26.36 -36.57 -28.63
CA GLY A 12 -25.57 -35.40 -28.26
C GLY A 12 -25.79 -34.25 -29.24
N ILE A 13 -25.79 -33.02 -28.72
CA ILE A 13 -25.35 -31.84 -29.46
C ILE A 13 -24.44 -30.99 -28.56
N VAL A 14 -23.33 -30.65 -29.18
CA VAL A 14 -22.15 -29.88 -28.78
C VAL A 14 -22.50 -28.45 -28.37
N GLY A 15 -21.86 -27.97 -27.30
CA GLY A 15 -21.16 -26.69 -27.28
C GLY A 15 -21.99 -25.41 -27.13
N LEU A 16 -21.94 -24.85 -25.92
CA LEU A 16 -21.70 -23.42 -25.66
C LEU A 16 -21.38 -23.30 -24.16
N ALA A 17 -20.09 -23.44 -23.83
CA ALA A 17 -19.61 -23.13 -22.49
C ALA A 17 -19.63 -21.61 -22.32
N TRP A 18 -20.60 -21.11 -21.56
CA TRP A 18 -20.55 -19.76 -21.02
C TRP A 18 -19.33 -19.68 -20.09
N ILE A 19 -18.32 -18.91 -20.48
CA ILE A 19 -17.24 -18.53 -19.57
C ILE A 19 -17.86 -17.56 -18.56
N ALA A 20 -18.34 -18.11 -17.44
CA ALA A 20 -18.55 -17.34 -16.23
C ALA A 20 -17.17 -16.88 -15.75
N GLY A 21 -16.79 -15.67 -16.12
CA GLY A 21 -15.65 -14.98 -15.53
C GLY A 21 -15.98 -14.67 -14.07
N GLY A 22 -15.77 -15.66 -13.20
CA GLY A 22 -15.89 -15.49 -11.76
C GLY A 22 -14.82 -14.52 -11.29
N VAL A 23 -15.24 -13.33 -10.87
CA VAL A 23 -14.43 -12.51 -9.96
C VAL A 23 -14.42 -13.27 -8.64
N PHE A 24 -13.32 -13.95 -8.34
CA PHE A 24 -13.08 -14.45 -7.00
C PHE A 24 -12.72 -13.25 -6.12
N LEU A 25 -13.73 -12.62 -5.50
CA LEU A 25 -13.48 -11.85 -4.28
C LEU A 25 -13.17 -12.88 -3.20
N SER A 26 -11.89 -13.02 -2.85
CA SER A 26 -11.52 -13.70 -1.61
C SER A 26 -12.04 -12.86 -0.45
N ASP A 27 -13.00 -13.39 0.30
CA ASP A 27 -13.41 -12.81 1.58
C ASP A 27 -12.30 -13.10 2.60
N ALA A 28 -11.30 -12.21 2.64
CA ALA A 28 -10.24 -12.25 3.64
C ALA A 28 -10.82 -11.74 4.96
N ARG A 29 -11.51 -12.60 5.69
CA ARG A 29 -11.98 -12.30 7.04
C ARG A 29 -10.90 -12.69 8.04
N ALA A 30 -10.02 -11.74 8.36
CA ALA A 30 -9.05 -11.90 9.44
C ALA A 30 -9.78 -11.93 10.81
N GLU A 31 -9.45 -12.91 11.64
CA GLU A 31 -9.84 -12.93 13.05
C GLU A 31 -9.02 -11.85 13.78
N SER A 32 -9.67 -10.78 14.25
CA SER A 32 -8.97 -9.60 14.78
C SER A 32 -8.29 -9.92 16.12
N LYS A 33 -7.01 -10.28 16.10
CA LYS A 33 -6.12 -9.93 17.21
C LYS A 33 -6.00 -8.41 17.23
N GLU A 34 -6.28 -7.79 18.36
CA GLU A 34 -6.23 -6.32 18.48
C GLU A 34 -4.83 -5.83 18.08
N GLY A 35 -4.76 -5.00 17.02
CA GLY A 35 -3.51 -4.50 16.49
C GLY A 35 -2.73 -3.68 17.51
N THR A 36 -1.42 -3.55 17.33
CA THR A 36 -0.56 -2.83 18.28
C THR A 36 -0.76 -1.31 18.12
N ARG A 37 -1.21 -0.64 19.18
CA ARG A 37 -1.35 0.83 19.17
C ARG A 37 0.02 1.51 19.25
N ILE A 38 0.24 2.48 18.38
CA ILE A 38 1.44 3.31 18.31
C ILE A 38 1.04 4.77 18.51
N VAL A 39 1.52 5.37 19.60
CA VAL A 39 1.43 6.81 19.85
C VAL A 39 2.82 7.34 20.10
N LYS A 40 3.33 8.20 19.21
CA LYS A 40 4.69 8.73 19.29
C LYS A 40 4.71 10.21 18.94
N GLN A 41 5.56 10.97 19.59
CA GLN A 41 5.96 12.31 19.19
C GLN A 41 7.48 12.33 19.01
N MET A 42 7.97 12.93 17.93
CA MET A 42 9.38 12.92 17.60
C MET A 42 9.78 14.12 16.75
N SER A 43 11.08 14.41 16.73
CA SER A 43 11.69 15.33 15.77
C SER A 43 12.67 14.57 14.89
N VAL A 44 12.65 14.88 13.60
CA VAL A 44 13.48 14.24 12.57
C VAL A 44 14.19 15.27 11.72
N VAL A 45 15.34 14.89 11.16
CA VAL A 45 16.03 15.62 10.11
C VAL A 45 16.09 14.76 8.86
N SER A 46 15.99 15.39 7.70
CA SER A 46 16.04 14.68 6.43
C SER A 46 17.46 14.23 6.08
N ILE A 47 17.54 13.15 5.32
CA ILE A 47 18.73 12.70 4.61
C ILE A 47 18.44 12.70 3.10
N ILE A 48 19.47 12.50 2.28
CA ILE A 48 19.27 12.18 0.86
C ILE A 48 18.41 10.91 0.78
N ASP A 49 17.37 10.94 -0.04
CA ASP A 49 16.50 9.78 -0.24
C ASP A 49 17.34 8.59 -0.76
N PRO A 50 17.39 7.47 -0.01
CA PRO A 50 18.23 6.32 -0.33
C PRO A 50 17.71 5.51 -1.53
N ILE A 51 16.53 5.81 -2.07
CA ILE A 51 15.99 5.13 -3.26
C ILE A 51 16.88 5.44 -4.48
N PRO A 52 17.33 4.42 -5.25
CA PRO A 52 18.11 4.64 -6.46
C PRO A 52 17.40 5.60 -7.43
N GLY A 53 18.11 6.64 -7.88
CA GLY A 53 17.56 7.70 -8.72
C GLY A 53 16.99 8.90 -7.96
N HIS A 54 16.89 8.84 -6.62
CA HIS A 54 16.35 9.93 -5.79
C HIS A 54 17.44 10.79 -5.12
N ALA A 55 18.66 10.81 -5.67
CA ALA A 55 19.78 11.59 -5.09
C ALA A 55 19.51 13.11 -5.02
N ALA A 56 18.55 13.61 -5.80
CA ALA A 56 18.11 15.00 -5.80
C ALA A 56 16.99 15.29 -4.78
N HIS A 57 16.51 14.30 -4.03
CA HIS A 57 15.42 14.44 -3.07
C HIS A 57 15.93 14.35 -1.62
N GLN A 58 15.06 14.70 -0.67
CA GLN A 58 15.30 14.44 0.74
C GLN A 58 14.16 13.62 1.35
N MET A 59 14.48 12.81 2.35
CA MET A 59 13.51 11.98 3.04
C MET A 59 13.81 11.89 4.54
N ALA A 60 12.76 11.77 5.36
CA ALA A 60 12.84 11.35 6.75
C ALA A 60 11.81 10.24 7.01
N MET A 61 12.28 9.05 7.38
CA MET A 61 11.41 7.92 7.72
C MET A 61 10.70 8.18 9.06
N VAL A 62 9.37 8.03 9.07
CA VAL A 62 8.52 8.24 10.26
C VAL A 62 8.15 6.89 10.90
N LEU A 63 7.58 6.00 10.10
CA LEU A 63 7.32 4.61 10.47
C LEU A 63 8.01 3.71 9.45
N PRO A 64 9.03 2.91 9.83
CA PRO A 64 9.69 1.99 8.92
C PRO A 64 8.80 0.78 8.62
N PRO A 65 9.03 0.06 7.51
CA PRO A 65 8.27 -1.14 7.21
C PRO A 65 8.57 -2.27 8.19
N VAL A 66 7.53 -3.01 8.56
CA VAL A 66 7.67 -4.27 9.28
C VAL A 66 7.01 -5.37 8.46
N LYS A 67 7.74 -6.47 8.22
CA LYS A 67 7.31 -7.57 7.37
C LYS A 67 5.94 -8.11 7.81
N GLY A 68 5.03 -8.25 6.85
CA GLY A 68 3.70 -8.82 7.08
C GLY A 68 2.83 -7.99 8.02
N GLN A 69 3.08 -6.67 8.11
CA GLN A 69 2.28 -5.76 8.93
C GLN A 69 1.94 -4.48 8.16
N THR A 70 0.77 -3.93 8.45
CA THR A 70 0.26 -2.68 7.86
C THR A 70 -0.10 -1.73 8.98
N TYR A 71 0.25 -0.46 8.81
CA TYR A 71 -0.19 0.62 9.67
C TYR A 71 -1.45 1.25 9.11
N ARG A 72 -2.37 1.65 9.99
CA ARG A 72 -3.43 2.62 9.69
C ARG A 72 -3.49 3.66 10.78
N GLY A 73 -3.68 4.92 10.41
CA GLY A 73 -3.75 5.98 11.39
C GLY A 73 -3.60 7.37 10.82
N VAL A 74 -3.05 8.25 11.65
CA VAL A 74 -2.87 9.67 11.36
C VAL A 74 -1.46 10.09 11.74
N VAL A 75 -0.84 10.88 10.87
CA VAL A 75 0.36 11.65 11.16
C VAL A 75 0.04 13.14 11.11
N THR A 76 0.43 13.88 12.14
CA THR A 76 0.39 15.34 12.16
C THR A 76 1.82 15.85 12.28
N TYR A 77 2.22 16.80 11.43
CA TYR A 77 3.59 17.31 11.41
C TYR A 77 3.64 18.83 11.25
N THR A 78 4.77 19.39 11.70
CA THR A 78 5.26 20.72 11.34
C THR A 78 6.72 20.60 10.89
N ALA A 79 7.02 21.06 9.70
CA ALA A 79 8.30 20.98 9.00
C ALA A 79 8.84 22.38 8.66
N SER A 80 10.17 22.51 8.63
CA SER A 80 10.86 23.76 8.29
C SER A 80 10.75 24.13 6.80
N LYS A 81 10.33 23.20 5.96
CA LYS A 81 10.09 23.36 4.52
C LYS A 81 8.80 22.63 4.12
N PRO A 82 8.18 22.98 2.99
CA PRO A 82 7.11 22.18 2.41
C PRO A 82 7.58 20.74 2.16
N VAL A 83 6.84 19.75 2.66
CA VAL A 83 7.15 18.33 2.50
C VAL A 83 5.93 17.56 1.99
N GLU A 84 6.18 16.50 1.24
CA GLU A 84 5.18 15.49 0.90
C GLU A 84 5.12 14.41 1.98
N VAL A 85 3.91 13.90 2.26
CA VAL A 85 3.76 12.62 2.95
C VAL A 85 3.85 11.51 1.92
N VAL A 86 4.72 10.53 2.15
CA VAL A 86 4.85 9.34 1.31
C VAL A 86 4.44 8.12 2.11
N VAL A 87 3.56 7.31 1.54
CA VAL A 87 3.12 6.04 2.11
C VAL A 87 3.59 4.91 1.21
N PHE A 88 4.25 3.91 1.79
CA PHE A 88 4.78 2.76 1.07
C PHE A 88 3.90 1.54 1.29
N HIS A 89 3.67 0.77 0.24
CA HIS A 89 2.92 -0.47 0.26
C HIS A 89 3.81 -1.61 -0.18
N GLU A 90 3.85 -2.71 0.56
CA GLU A 90 4.61 -3.90 0.19
C GLU A 90 4.14 -4.35 -1.20
N TYR A 91 5.07 -4.46 -2.15
CA TYR A 91 4.73 -4.68 -3.54
C TYR A 91 5.16 -6.07 -3.99
N HIS A 92 4.16 -6.93 -4.21
CA HIS A 92 4.31 -8.23 -4.85
C HIS A 92 3.36 -8.26 -6.04
N ALA A 93 3.88 -8.09 -7.26
CA ALA A 93 3.07 -8.25 -8.46
C ALA A 93 2.74 -9.74 -8.63
N GLU A 94 1.56 -10.19 -8.17
CA GLU A 94 1.09 -11.55 -8.44
C GLU A 94 0.91 -11.81 -9.94
N LYS A 95 0.71 -10.73 -10.71
CA LYS A 95 0.70 -10.71 -12.16
C LYS A 95 1.45 -9.47 -12.62
N GLU A 96 2.45 -9.68 -13.47
CA GLU A 96 3.09 -8.58 -14.18
C GLU A 96 2.03 -7.91 -15.08
N PRO A 97 1.73 -6.62 -14.88
CA PRO A 97 0.83 -5.93 -15.78
C PRO A 97 1.43 -5.92 -17.19
N GLY A 98 0.61 -6.17 -18.22
CA GLY A 98 1.07 -6.11 -19.61
C GLY A 98 1.67 -4.73 -19.92
N LYS A 99 2.61 -4.66 -20.87
CA LYS A 99 3.39 -3.43 -21.18
C LYS A 99 2.51 -2.19 -21.43
N GLU A 100 1.30 -2.39 -21.91
CA GLU A 100 0.28 -1.37 -22.17
C GLU A 100 -0.23 -0.65 -20.90
N HIS A 101 -0.04 -1.22 -19.71
CA HIS A 101 -0.49 -0.66 -18.44
C HIS A 101 0.56 0.21 -17.73
N GLY A 102 1.80 0.22 -18.23
CA GLY A 102 2.92 0.85 -17.53
C GLY A 102 3.29 0.13 -16.22
N GLY A 103 4.16 0.76 -15.43
CA GLY A 103 4.59 0.25 -14.14
C GLY A 103 3.98 1.04 -12.97
N VAL A 104 3.82 0.37 -11.83
CA VAL A 104 3.55 1.05 -10.56
C VAL A 104 4.80 1.81 -10.14
N LEU A 105 4.66 3.04 -9.63
CA LEU A 105 5.78 3.75 -9.03
C LEU A 105 6.28 2.95 -7.82
N THR A 106 7.51 2.45 -7.91
CA THR A 106 8.11 1.60 -6.88
C THR A 106 9.50 2.09 -6.49
N GLY A 107 9.92 1.75 -5.28
CA GLY A 107 11.27 1.99 -4.78
C GLY A 107 11.67 0.94 -3.74
N PRO A 108 12.95 0.56 -3.68
CA PRO A 108 13.41 -0.40 -2.69
C PRO A 108 13.58 0.26 -1.32
N ILE A 109 13.13 -0.43 -0.26
CA ILE A 109 13.52 -0.16 1.12
C ILE A 109 14.17 -1.43 1.67
N ASP A 110 15.43 -1.34 2.09
CA ASP A 110 16.25 -2.48 2.53
C ASP A 110 16.22 -3.66 1.53
N GLY A 111 16.30 -3.34 0.24
CA GLY A 111 16.30 -4.32 -0.86
C GLY A 111 14.94 -4.94 -1.20
N ARG A 112 13.85 -4.57 -0.51
CA ARG A 112 12.49 -5.05 -0.83
C ARG A 112 11.70 -3.99 -1.61
N PRO A 113 10.94 -4.38 -2.65
CA PRO A 113 10.15 -3.44 -3.43
C PRO A 113 8.91 -2.95 -2.67
N TYR A 114 8.67 -1.65 -2.72
CA TYR A 114 7.44 -1.04 -2.23
C TYR A 114 6.83 -0.14 -3.30
N ALA A 115 5.52 -0.20 -3.45
CA ALA A 115 4.76 0.77 -4.23
C ALA A 115 4.62 2.07 -3.42
N ILE A 116 4.72 3.21 -4.10
CA ILE A 116 4.85 4.52 -3.47
C ILE A 116 3.60 5.35 -3.74
N SER A 117 2.88 5.70 -2.67
CA SER A 117 1.85 6.74 -2.71
C SER A 117 2.47 8.06 -2.28
N VAL A 118 2.74 8.95 -3.22
CA VAL A 118 3.08 10.34 -2.91
C VAL A 118 1.78 11.08 -2.67
N MET A 119 1.42 11.30 -1.40
CA MET A 119 0.09 11.74 -1.00
C MET A 119 -0.27 13.09 -1.59
N GLN A 120 0.71 13.92 -1.99
CA GLN A 120 0.42 15.21 -2.60
C GLN A 120 -0.37 15.11 -3.92
N PHE A 121 -0.30 13.95 -4.60
CA PHE A 121 -1.05 13.68 -5.82
C PHE A 121 -2.42 13.04 -5.54
N SER A 122 -2.79 12.92 -4.26
CA SER A 122 -4.10 12.44 -3.80
C SER A 122 -4.87 13.56 -3.10
N ASN A 123 -6.12 13.79 -3.54
CA ASN A 123 -7.17 14.63 -2.92
C ASN A 123 -6.71 15.61 -1.81
N ASN A 124 -6.36 16.85 -2.19
CA ASN A 124 -6.16 18.02 -1.31
C ASN A 124 -4.99 17.96 -0.30
N VAL A 125 -4.09 16.98 -0.39
CA VAL A 125 -2.81 17.07 0.32
C VAL A 125 -1.85 17.83 -0.59
N ALA A 126 -1.36 18.99 -0.18
CA ALA A 126 -0.28 19.70 -0.88
C ALA A 126 1.04 19.45 -0.14
N ALA A 127 2.17 19.60 -0.83
CA ALA A 127 3.44 19.79 -0.12
C ALA A 127 3.32 21.05 0.75
N THR A 128 3.43 20.91 2.06
CA THR A 128 3.18 21.99 3.01
C THR A 128 4.10 21.89 4.20
N ASN A 129 4.28 23.00 4.91
CA ASN A 129 5.03 23.02 6.16
C ASN A 129 4.29 22.30 7.29
N SER A 130 2.98 22.10 7.19
CA SER A 130 2.23 21.39 8.23
C SER A 130 0.94 20.80 7.69
N ALA A 131 0.65 19.56 8.06
CA ALA A 131 -0.63 18.92 7.79
C ALA A 131 -0.94 17.84 8.82
N THR A 132 -2.21 17.43 8.82
CA THR A 132 -2.67 16.17 9.40
C THR A 132 -3.10 15.27 8.25
N VAL A 133 -2.48 14.10 8.13
CA VAL A 133 -2.71 13.16 7.02
C VAL A 133 -3.10 11.81 7.57
N THR A 134 -4.27 11.32 7.16
CA THR A 134 -4.69 9.93 7.35
C THR A 134 -3.94 9.03 6.38
N PHE A 135 -3.50 7.87 6.83
CA PHE A 135 -2.78 6.93 5.99
C PHE A 135 -3.11 5.48 6.33
N THR A 136 -2.94 4.62 5.34
CA THR A 136 -2.87 3.17 5.47
C THR A 136 -1.74 2.67 4.57
N GLY A 137 -0.81 1.88 5.11
CA GLY A 137 0.32 1.33 4.36
C GLY A 137 1.38 0.69 5.25
N ASN A 138 2.42 0.14 4.67
CA ASN A 138 3.49 -0.57 5.38
C ASN A 138 4.56 0.36 5.95
N ALA A 139 4.77 1.55 5.38
CA ALA A 139 5.67 2.57 5.93
C ALA A 139 5.19 3.99 5.61
N VAL A 140 5.67 4.97 6.38
CA VAL A 140 5.38 6.40 6.17
C VAL A 140 6.67 7.21 6.28
N ALA A 141 6.86 8.15 5.36
CA ALA A 141 7.96 9.11 5.38
C ALA A 141 7.47 10.52 5.06
N LEU A 142 8.28 11.51 5.45
CA LEU A 142 8.24 12.85 4.89
C LEU A 142 9.30 12.96 3.79
N HIS A 143 8.99 13.68 2.72
CA HIS A 143 9.81 13.75 1.51
C HIS A 143 9.84 15.17 0.94
N THR A 144 10.90 15.53 0.20
CA THR A 144 10.91 16.71 -0.68
C THR A 144 11.38 16.34 -2.07
N LEU A 145 10.62 16.75 -3.09
CA LEU A 145 11.06 16.65 -4.49
C LEU A 145 12.12 17.69 -4.87
N SER A 146 12.23 18.78 -4.10
CA SER A 146 13.16 19.89 -4.40
C SER A 146 14.61 19.63 -3.98
N GLY A 147 14.86 18.61 -3.15
CA GLY A 147 16.16 18.35 -2.56
C GLY A 147 16.52 19.26 -1.38
N GLU A 148 15.62 20.17 -0.99
CA GLU A 148 15.82 21.00 0.19
C GLU A 148 15.83 20.13 1.45
N LYS A 149 16.92 20.24 2.23
CA LYS A 149 17.01 19.65 3.56
C LYS A 149 15.96 20.25 4.46
N PHE A 150 15.29 19.40 5.24
CA PHE A 150 14.26 19.83 6.18
C PHE A 150 14.44 19.17 7.55
N SER A 151 13.81 19.77 8.54
CA SER A 151 13.57 19.19 9.86
C SER A 151 12.08 19.21 10.13
N ALA A 152 11.57 18.23 10.86
CA ALA A 152 10.16 18.19 11.22
C ALA A 152 9.96 17.71 12.66
N THR A 153 8.94 18.23 13.31
CA THR A 153 8.39 17.69 14.56
C THR A 153 7.00 17.14 14.25
N LEU A 154 6.74 15.92 14.68
CA LEU A 154 5.53 15.19 14.28
C LEU A 154 5.01 14.28 15.39
N SER A 155 3.71 14.02 15.33
CA SER A 155 2.99 13.06 16.15
C SER A 155 2.32 12.01 15.27
N VAL A 156 2.41 10.76 15.68
CA VAL A 156 1.76 9.61 15.05
C VAL A 156 0.80 8.97 16.04
N ASN A 157 -0.42 8.71 15.59
CA ASN A 157 -1.39 7.86 16.28
C ASN A 157 -1.89 6.82 15.26
N ALA A 158 -1.42 5.59 15.41
CA ALA A 158 -1.68 4.51 14.47
C ALA A 158 -1.93 3.18 15.18
N VAL A 159 -2.50 2.25 14.43
CA VAL A 159 -2.58 0.83 14.78
C VAL A 159 -1.75 0.05 13.76
N GLN A 160 -0.92 -0.86 14.26
CA GLN A 160 -0.16 -1.80 13.45
C GLN A 160 -0.86 -3.17 13.47
N ASP A 161 -1.41 -3.55 12.33
CA ASP A 161 -2.10 -4.82 12.13
C ASP A 161 -1.19 -5.85 11.45
N SER A 162 -1.42 -7.13 11.73
CA SER A 162 -0.82 -8.20 10.96
C SER A 162 -1.56 -8.38 9.64
N ASN A 163 -0.82 -8.61 8.56
CA ASN A 163 -1.33 -8.93 7.23
C ASN A 163 -1.68 -10.42 7.08
N THR A 164 -1.60 -11.21 8.17
CA THR A 164 -1.97 -12.62 8.14
C THR A 164 -3.49 -12.73 8.03
N PRO A 165 -4.03 -13.54 7.09
CA PRO A 165 -5.46 -13.85 7.07
C PRO A 165 -5.90 -14.60 8.34
#